data_AF-A0A954V0X8-F1
#
_entry.id   AF-A0A954V0X8-F1
#
_cell.length_a   1.000
_cell.length_b   1.000
_cell.length_c   1.000
_cell.angle_alpha   90.00
_cell.angle_beta   90.00
_cell.angle_gamma   90.00
#
_symmetry.space_group_name_H-M   'P 1'
#
loop_
_entity.id
_entity.type
_entity.pdbx_description
1 polymer ?
#
loop_
_entity_poly.entity_id
_entity_poly.type
_entity_poly.pdbx_seq_one_letter_code
_entity_poly.pdbx_strand_id
1 'polypeptide(L)'
;MDETMSRIFLSHSSVDELEAVALKRWLVDNGWDDVFLDIDPERGLVAGERWQEALKRAADRCEAVLFIVTPAWANSKWCLAEFLLAKSLNKRIFGVMLKSVRMSELPTEMTSEWQLCHLTGEGATETVSCTHREQIVACEFLAEGLERLRAGLGAAGLGADFFPWPPKNDPERAPYRGLEPLDAADAAVFFGRDVEILQGLDTLRGMRASGSATLFVILGASGAGKSSFLRAGLLPRLARDDRHFLPLRPIRPENNPLFGEHGLARAILGENARFNLQPKTFGD
;
A
#
# COMPACT_ATOMS: atom_id res chain seq x y z
N MET A 1 19.52 1.35 -16.99
CA MET A 1 19.55 2.19 -15.78
C MET A 1 18.46 1.63 -14.90
N ASP A 2 18.84 1.21 -13.70
CA ASP A 2 17.95 0.55 -12.75
C ASP A 2 16.97 1.62 -12.23
N GLU A 3 15.78 1.69 -12.82
CA GLU A 3 14.70 2.57 -12.35
C GLU A 3 14.14 1.93 -11.09
N THR A 4 14.69 2.31 -9.93
CA THR A 4 14.13 1.98 -8.62
C THR A 4 12.66 2.42 -8.62
N MET A 5 11.75 1.44 -8.45
CA MET A 5 10.32 1.65 -8.18
C MET A 5 10.13 2.68 -7.07
N SER A 6 8.97 3.35 -6.98
CA SER A 6 8.65 4.33 -5.93
C SER A 6 7.44 3.96 -5.09
N ARG A 7 7.67 3.38 -3.90
CA ARG A 7 6.63 2.79 -3.02
C ARG A 7 5.55 3.76 -2.57
N ILE A 8 5.88 5.03 -2.35
CA ILE A 8 4.94 6.07 -1.93
C ILE A 8 4.99 7.26 -2.90
N PHE A 9 3.82 7.63 -3.41
CA PHE A 9 3.61 8.88 -4.16
C PHE A 9 3.01 9.97 -3.25
N LEU A 10 3.65 11.12 -3.14
CA LEU A 10 3.15 12.28 -2.38
C LEU A 10 2.48 13.27 -3.33
N SER A 11 1.14 13.29 -3.30
CA SER A 11 0.33 14.32 -3.94
C SER A 11 0.20 15.52 -3.00
N HIS A 12 0.51 16.71 -3.51
CA HIS A 12 0.42 17.96 -2.76
C HIS A 12 0.15 19.14 -3.72
N SER A 13 -0.28 20.27 -3.16
CA SER A 13 -0.31 21.52 -3.94
C SER A 13 1.09 22.13 -3.99
N SER A 14 1.48 22.72 -5.12
CA SER A 14 2.77 23.41 -5.27
C SER A 14 3.05 24.52 -4.24
N VAL A 15 2.00 25.08 -3.63
CA VAL A 15 2.16 26.08 -2.56
C VAL A 15 2.61 25.46 -1.22
N ASP A 16 2.38 24.16 -1.04
CA ASP A 16 2.75 23.38 0.15
C ASP A 16 4.00 22.51 -0.11
N GLU A 17 4.80 22.88 -1.12
CA GLU A 17 6.03 22.17 -1.54
C GLU A 17 7.03 22.01 -0.38
N LEU A 18 7.16 23.04 0.47
CA LEU A 18 8.07 23.01 1.62
C LEU A 18 7.67 21.91 2.61
N GLU A 19 6.41 21.90 3.05
CA GLU A 19 5.92 20.92 4.01
C GLU A 19 5.90 19.50 3.41
N ALA A 20 5.64 19.39 2.11
CA ALA A 20 5.73 18.12 1.39
C ALA A 20 7.16 17.56 1.34
N VAL A 21 8.16 18.42 1.10
CA VAL A 21 9.58 18.05 1.15
C VAL A 21 10.01 17.66 2.55
N ALA A 22 9.54 18.37 3.58
CA ALA A 22 9.81 18.01 4.97
C ALA A 22 9.18 16.66 5.35
N LEU A 23 7.92 16.41 4.97
CA LEU A 23 7.27 15.12 5.23
C LEU A 23 7.95 13.99 4.45
N LYS A 24 8.37 14.23 3.21
CA LYS A 24 9.20 13.28 2.45
C LYS A 24 10.49 12.97 3.20
N ARG A 25 11.17 13.98 3.75
CA ARG A 25 12.40 13.77 4.52
C ARG A 25 12.14 12.89 5.74
N TRP A 26 11.07 13.16 6.48
CA TRP A 26 10.66 12.34 7.61
C TRP A 26 10.39 10.89 7.20
N LEU A 27 9.70 10.67 6.07
CA LEU A 27 9.46 9.31 5.56
C LEU A 27 10.77 8.58 5.28
N VAL A 28 11.72 9.25 4.62
CA VAL A 28 13.06 8.68 4.33
C VAL A 28 13.82 8.33 5.61
N ASP A 29 13.84 9.24 6.60
CA ASP A 29 14.51 9.02 7.88
C ASP A 29 13.89 7.87 8.69
N ASN A 30 12.67 7.44 8.33
CA ASN A 30 11.92 6.39 9.00
C ASN A 30 11.79 5.08 8.19
N GLY A 31 12.60 4.93 7.14
CA GLY A 31 12.72 3.68 6.38
C GLY A 31 11.90 3.62 5.09
N TRP A 32 11.23 4.71 4.70
CA TRP A 32 10.65 4.86 3.37
C TRP A 32 11.57 5.72 2.52
N ASP A 33 12.68 5.16 2.06
CA ASP A 33 13.68 5.80 1.21
C ASP A 33 13.17 6.13 -0.20
N ASP A 34 12.06 5.50 -0.56
CA ASP A 34 11.56 5.44 -1.91
C ASP A 34 10.23 6.19 -2.10
N VAL A 35 10.35 7.51 -1.98
CA VAL A 35 9.24 8.46 -1.95
C VAL A 35 9.34 9.43 -3.13
N PHE A 36 8.37 9.37 -4.03
CA PHE A 36 8.23 10.32 -5.14
C PHE A 36 7.32 11.47 -4.73
N LEU A 37 7.71 12.70 -5.08
CA LEU A 37 6.96 13.92 -4.80
C LEU A 37 6.44 14.45 -6.14
N ASP A 38 5.14 14.70 -6.25
CA ASP A 38 4.57 15.25 -7.49
C ASP A 38 5.23 16.60 -7.83
N ILE A 39 5.41 16.89 -9.12
CA ILE A 39 5.80 18.24 -9.56
C ILE A 39 4.61 18.78 -10.34
N ASP A 40 3.90 19.72 -9.73
CA ASP A 40 2.77 20.43 -10.30
C ASP A 40 3.06 20.89 -11.76
N PRO A 41 2.21 20.52 -12.75
CA PRO A 41 2.37 20.91 -14.14
C PRO A 41 2.35 22.42 -14.38
N GLU A 42 1.93 23.25 -13.43
CA GLU A 42 2.10 24.70 -13.53
C GLU A 42 3.59 25.10 -13.72
N ARG A 43 4.54 24.23 -13.38
CA ARG A 43 5.98 24.40 -13.68
C ARG A 43 6.43 23.86 -15.04
N GLY A 44 5.54 23.28 -15.84
CA GLY A 44 5.77 23.04 -17.27
C GLY A 44 5.40 21.66 -17.78
N LEU A 45 4.15 21.48 -18.23
CA LEU A 45 3.80 20.51 -19.27
C LEU A 45 2.71 21.09 -20.20
N VAL A 46 2.89 20.87 -21.51
CA VAL A 46 1.98 21.28 -22.59
C VAL A 46 0.79 20.31 -22.70
N ALA A 47 -0.40 20.83 -22.98
CA ALA A 47 -1.69 20.14 -22.90
C ALA A 47 -1.87 18.94 -23.86
N GLY A 48 -2.64 17.93 -23.41
CA GLY A 48 -3.24 16.89 -24.25
C GLY A 48 -3.17 15.48 -23.66
N GLU A 49 -2.08 14.77 -23.92
CA GLU A 49 -2.01 13.31 -23.71
C GLU A 49 -0.90 12.86 -22.74
N ARG A 50 0.18 13.64 -22.61
CA ARG A 50 1.36 13.23 -21.83
C ARG A 50 1.13 13.21 -20.31
N TRP A 51 0.18 13.99 -19.82
CA TRP A 51 -0.04 14.17 -18.37
C TRP A 51 -0.82 13.02 -17.74
N GLN A 52 -1.88 12.51 -18.40
CA GLN A 52 -2.62 11.34 -17.91
C GLN A 52 -1.73 10.10 -17.92
N GLU A 53 -0.90 9.96 -18.96
CA GLU A 53 0.09 8.89 -19.01
C GLU A 53 1.17 9.04 -17.94
N ALA A 54 1.68 10.24 -17.69
CA ALA A 54 2.68 10.48 -16.64
C ALA A 54 2.11 10.17 -15.25
N LEU A 55 0.88 10.64 -14.98
CA LEU A 55 0.20 10.41 -13.72
C LEU A 55 -0.18 8.93 -13.54
N LYS A 56 -0.64 8.27 -14.60
CA LYS A 56 -0.86 6.81 -14.60
C LYS A 56 0.44 6.06 -14.38
N ARG A 57 1.55 6.44 -15.02
CA ARG A 57 2.87 5.83 -14.80
C ARG A 57 3.36 6.05 -13.36
N ALA A 58 3.14 7.24 -12.79
CA ALA A 58 3.49 7.53 -11.41
C ALA A 58 2.66 6.69 -10.44
N ALA A 59 1.34 6.59 -10.68
CA ALA A 59 0.45 5.73 -9.90
C ALA A 59 0.81 4.25 -10.07
N ASP A 60 1.09 3.77 -11.29
CA ASP A 60 1.52 2.39 -11.56
C ASP A 60 2.84 2.04 -10.84
N ARG A 61 3.70 3.03 -10.59
CA ARG A 61 4.98 2.86 -9.90
C ARG A 61 4.86 2.87 -8.36
N CYS A 62 3.70 3.24 -7.81
CA CYS A 62 3.50 3.31 -6.35
C CYS A 62 2.51 2.29 -5.80
N GLU A 63 2.77 1.87 -4.56
CA GLU A 63 1.88 0.99 -3.80
C GLU A 63 0.83 1.79 -3.02
N ALA A 64 1.23 2.97 -2.56
CA ALA A 64 0.35 3.90 -1.87
C ALA A 64 0.53 5.33 -2.37
N VAL A 65 -0.57 6.07 -2.30
CA VAL A 65 -0.60 7.51 -2.52
C VAL A 65 -0.91 8.20 -1.19
N LEU A 66 -0.05 9.14 -0.82
CA LEU A 66 -0.19 10.03 0.30
C LEU A 66 -0.69 11.39 -0.22
N PHE A 67 -1.90 11.80 0.15
CA PHE A 67 -2.43 13.12 -0.18
C PHE A 67 -2.18 14.09 0.96
N ILE A 68 -1.41 15.13 0.70
CA ILE A 68 -1.16 16.24 1.63
C ILE A 68 -2.34 17.18 1.56
N VAL A 69 -3.26 17.03 2.51
CA VAL A 69 -4.52 17.76 2.58
C VAL A 69 -4.29 19.11 3.26
N THR A 70 -4.49 20.16 2.48
CA THR A 70 -4.44 21.57 2.87
C THR A 70 -5.58 22.32 2.16
N PRO A 71 -5.88 23.58 2.54
CA PRO A 71 -6.85 24.38 1.79
C PRO A 71 -6.48 24.56 0.31
N ALA A 72 -5.17 24.63 -0.01
CA ALA A 72 -4.72 24.75 -1.40
C ALA A 72 -4.91 23.45 -2.18
N TRP A 73 -4.61 22.31 -1.56
CA TRP A 73 -4.90 20.98 -2.12
C TRP A 73 -6.41 20.81 -2.39
N ALA A 74 -7.27 21.18 -1.43
CA ALA A 74 -8.71 21.04 -1.54
C ALA A 74 -9.33 21.87 -2.68
N ASN A 75 -8.74 23.04 -2.96
CA ASN A 75 -9.15 23.92 -4.06
C ASN A 75 -8.47 23.60 -5.40
N SER A 76 -7.50 22.68 -5.42
CA SER A 76 -6.76 22.32 -6.62
C SER A 76 -7.51 21.26 -7.43
N LYS A 77 -7.92 21.63 -8.65
CA LYS A 77 -8.48 20.68 -9.63
C LYS A 77 -7.48 19.59 -9.99
N TRP A 78 -6.18 19.89 -9.94
CA TRP A 78 -5.11 18.94 -10.20
C TRP A 78 -5.07 17.86 -9.12
N CYS A 79 -4.95 18.26 -7.86
CA CYS A 79 -4.93 17.35 -6.72
C CYS A 79 -6.19 16.46 -6.67
N LEU A 80 -7.35 17.01 -7.02
CA LEU A 80 -8.59 16.24 -7.15
C LEU A 80 -8.49 15.17 -8.25
N ALA A 81 -7.93 15.50 -9.42
CA ALA A 81 -7.76 14.54 -10.51
C ALA A 81 -6.80 13.41 -10.13
N GLU A 82 -5.70 13.71 -9.42
CA GLU A 82 -4.78 12.70 -8.88
C GLU A 82 -5.48 11.76 -7.90
N PHE A 83 -6.29 12.32 -6.99
CA PHE A 83 -7.09 11.55 -6.06
C PHE A 83 -8.07 10.61 -6.76
N LEU A 84 -8.84 11.12 -7.72
CA LEU A 84 -9.80 10.31 -8.46
C LEU A 84 -9.10 9.22 -9.30
N LEU A 85 -7.93 9.51 -9.87
CA LEU A 85 -7.15 8.51 -10.60
C LEU A 85 -6.65 7.41 -9.66
N ALA A 86 -6.02 7.77 -8.54
CA ALA A 86 -5.54 6.82 -7.54
C ALA A 86 -6.67 5.91 -7.04
N LYS A 87 -7.87 6.49 -6.82
CA LYS A 87 -9.07 5.74 -6.48
C LYS A 87 -9.48 4.78 -7.59
N SER A 88 -9.53 5.25 -8.85
CA SER A 88 -9.90 4.40 -10.00
C SER A 88 -8.94 3.23 -10.24
N LEU A 89 -7.67 3.40 -9.87
CA LEU A 89 -6.63 2.39 -9.93
C LEU A 89 -6.60 1.47 -8.69
N ASN A 90 -7.53 1.66 -7.74
CA ASN A 90 -7.62 0.91 -6.48
C ASN A 90 -6.33 0.94 -5.64
N LYS A 91 -5.60 2.06 -5.72
CA LYS A 91 -4.39 2.27 -4.93
C LYS A 91 -4.74 2.41 -3.45
N ARG A 92 -3.78 2.10 -2.58
CA ARG A 92 -3.91 2.47 -1.17
C ARG A 92 -3.77 3.97 -1.03
N ILE A 93 -4.72 4.58 -0.35
CA ILE A 93 -4.80 6.03 -0.20
C ILE A 93 -4.68 6.38 1.28
N PHE A 94 -3.81 7.34 1.58
CA PHE A 94 -3.64 7.93 2.89
C PHE A 94 -3.82 9.44 2.78
N GLY A 95 -4.80 10.01 3.48
CA GLY A 95 -4.93 11.45 3.59
C GLY A 95 -4.19 11.96 4.82
N VAL A 96 -3.32 12.95 4.63
CA VAL A 96 -2.50 13.56 5.67
C VAL A 96 -2.80 15.05 5.73
N MET A 97 -3.47 15.48 6.79
CA MET A 97 -3.87 16.88 6.97
C MET A 97 -2.75 17.69 7.60
N LEU A 98 -2.16 18.59 6.82
CA LEU A 98 -1.13 19.53 7.29
C LEU A 98 -1.69 20.90 7.68
N LYS A 99 -2.87 21.25 7.18
CA LYS A 99 -3.54 22.51 7.51
C LYS A 99 -5.02 22.22 7.70
N SER A 100 -5.69 22.88 8.63
CA SER A 100 -7.12 22.64 8.90
C SER A 100 -7.95 22.93 7.65
N VAL A 101 -8.71 21.94 7.19
CA VAL A 101 -9.65 22.05 6.05
C VAL A 101 -11.04 21.63 6.52
N ARG A 102 -12.09 22.32 6.07
CA ARG A 102 -13.46 21.92 6.41
C ARG A 102 -13.80 20.64 5.65
N MET A 103 -14.43 19.66 6.31
CA MET A 103 -14.81 18.40 5.66
C MET A 103 -15.69 18.59 4.42
N SER A 104 -16.50 19.66 4.39
CA SER A 104 -17.32 20.02 3.22
C SER A 104 -16.54 20.49 2.00
N GLU A 105 -15.27 20.88 2.17
CA GLU A 105 -14.38 21.31 1.09
C GLU A 105 -13.59 20.14 0.48
N LEU A 106 -13.67 18.97 1.11
CA LEU A 106 -13.00 17.76 0.65
C LEU A 106 -13.98 16.90 -0.17
N PRO A 107 -13.49 16.11 -1.13
CA PRO A 107 -14.30 15.11 -1.83
C PRO A 107 -15.04 14.21 -0.85
N THR A 108 -16.31 13.92 -1.15
CA THR A 108 -17.16 13.09 -0.29
C THR A 108 -16.58 11.69 -0.14
N GLU A 109 -15.98 11.19 -1.22
CA GLU A 109 -15.24 9.94 -1.25
C GLU A 109 -14.13 9.96 -0.19
N MET A 110 -13.33 11.03 -0.14
CA MET A 110 -12.19 11.11 0.77
C MET A 110 -12.61 11.06 2.24
N THR A 111 -13.71 11.75 2.58
CA THR A 111 -14.21 11.89 3.95
C THR A 111 -15.05 10.71 4.43
N SER A 112 -15.65 9.95 3.52
CA SER A 112 -16.50 8.79 3.85
C SER A 112 -15.74 7.48 3.93
N GLU A 113 -14.68 7.31 3.13
CA GLU A 113 -13.97 6.04 2.99
C GLU A 113 -12.62 6.01 3.75
N TRP A 114 -11.99 7.16 4.02
CA TRP A 114 -10.65 7.21 4.62
C TRP A 114 -10.58 8.04 5.90
N GLN A 115 -9.82 7.51 6.87
CA GLN A 115 -9.46 8.25 8.08
C GLN A 115 -8.26 9.16 7.76
N LEU A 116 -8.44 10.47 7.91
CA LEU A 116 -7.36 11.44 7.72
C LEU A 116 -6.43 11.45 8.94
N CYS A 117 -5.13 11.40 8.69
CA CYS A 117 -4.12 11.59 9.72
C CYS A 117 -3.81 13.08 9.87
N HIS A 118 -3.98 13.63 11.07
CA HIS A 118 -3.70 15.05 11.32
C HIS A 118 -2.26 15.21 11.81
N LEU A 119 -1.44 15.97 11.08
CA LEU A 119 -0.08 16.32 11.50
C LEU A 119 0.02 17.75 12.07
N THR A 120 -1.13 18.36 12.36
CA THR A 120 -1.23 19.66 13.04
C THR A 120 -2.32 19.60 14.10
N GLY A 121 -2.19 20.44 15.12
CA GLY A 121 -3.11 20.48 16.25
C GLY A 121 -2.38 20.76 17.56
N GLU A 122 -3.08 20.57 18.67
CA GLU A 122 -2.52 20.69 20.01
C GLU A 122 -1.76 19.41 20.39
N GLY A 123 -0.54 19.55 20.91
CA GLY A 123 0.26 18.42 21.41
C GLY A 123 1.76 18.61 21.21
N ALA A 124 2.51 17.55 21.48
CA ALA A 124 3.95 17.53 21.25
C ALA A 124 4.24 17.51 19.73
N THR A 125 5.20 18.32 19.30
CA THR A 125 5.64 18.39 17.91
C THR A 125 7.01 17.75 17.74
N GLU A 126 7.23 17.18 16.55
CA GLU A 126 8.52 16.72 16.07
C GLU A 126 8.99 17.68 14.97
N THR A 127 10.22 18.18 15.11
CA THR A 127 10.83 19.10 14.14
C THR A 127 11.60 18.31 13.09
N VAL A 128 11.25 18.50 11.83
CA VAL A 128 11.92 17.88 10.69
C VAL A 128 12.68 18.96 9.91
N SER A 129 14.00 18.82 9.88
CA SER A 129 14.87 19.70 9.10
C SER A 129 15.09 19.14 7.69
N CYS A 130 14.88 19.95 6.67
CA CYS A 130 15.09 19.55 5.27
C CYS A 130 15.73 20.68 4.45
N THR A 131 16.34 20.31 3.32
CA THR A 131 16.85 21.29 2.36
C THR A 131 15.76 21.60 1.34
N HIS A 132 15.35 22.87 1.27
CA HIS A 132 14.40 23.36 0.28
C HIS A 132 14.97 24.62 -0.39
N ARG A 133 15.10 24.60 -1.72
CA ARG A 133 15.69 25.69 -2.53
C ARG A 133 17.03 26.20 -1.98
N GLU A 134 17.95 25.26 -1.73
CA GLU A 134 19.31 25.52 -1.21
C GLU A 134 19.37 26.11 0.21
N GLN A 135 18.24 26.14 0.94
CA GLN A 135 18.17 26.59 2.32
C GLN A 135 17.75 25.45 3.24
N ILE A 136 18.34 25.40 4.44
CA ILE A 136 17.90 24.47 5.49
C ILE A 136 16.70 25.11 6.18
N VAL A 137 15.58 24.42 6.14
CA VAL A 137 14.32 24.86 6.75
C VAL A 137 13.82 23.76 7.68
N ALA A 138 13.29 24.16 8.83
CA ALA A 138 12.66 23.27 9.79
C ALA A 138 11.13 23.40 9.71
N CYS A 139 10.44 22.26 9.62
CA CYS A 139 9.00 22.18 9.72
C CYS A 139 8.62 21.41 10.99
N GLU A 140 7.52 21.79 11.62
CA GLU A 140 7.01 21.09 12.80
C GLU A 140 5.75 20.30 12.44
N PHE A 141 5.72 19.05 12.86
CA PHE A 141 4.56 18.17 12.71
C PHE A 141 4.14 17.62 14.07
N LEU A 142 2.85 17.37 14.25
CA LEU A 142 2.32 16.73 15.46
C LEU A 142 2.88 15.31 15.57
N ALA A 143 3.61 15.02 16.66
CA ALA A 143 4.30 13.74 16.85
C ALA A 143 3.33 12.54 16.89
N GLU A 144 2.17 12.71 17.53
CA GLU A 144 1.12 11.67 17.54
C GLU A 144 0.61 11.37 16.12
N GLY A 145 0.46 12.40 15.29
CA GLY A 145 0.07 12.24 13.89
C GLY A 145 1.11 11.46 13.09
N LEU A 146 2.39 11.78 13.28
CA LEU A 146 3.48 11.08 12.62
C LEU A 146 3.53 9.59 13.03
N GLU A 147 3.32 9.27 14.30
CA GLU A 147 3.27 7.88 14.77
C GLU A 147 2.04 7.11 14.22
N ARG A 148 0.87 7.77 14.11
CA ARG A 148 -0.30 7.17 13.45
C ARG A 148 -0.04 6.93 11.96
N LEU A 149 0.63 7.86 11.28
CA LEU A 149 1.03 7.70 9.89
C LEU A 149 2.02 6.53 9.74
N ARG A 150 3.04 6.45 10.61
CA ARG A 150 4.00 5.33 10.67
C ARG A 150 3.27 3.99 10.81
N ALA A 151 2.37 3.89 11.77
CA ALA A 151 1.59 2.68 12.02
C ALA A 151 0.72 2.31 10.81
N GLY A 152 0.06 3.30 10.18
CA GLY A 152 -0.75 3.08 8.97
C GLY A 152 0.05 2.59 7.77
N LEU A 153 1.21 3.20 7.50
CA LEU A 153 2.11 2.79 6.42
C LEU A 153 2.72 1.41 6.69
N GLY A 154 3.12 1.12 7.93
CA GLY A 154 3.62 -0.20 8.34
C GLY A 154 2.55 -1.29 8.23
N ALA A 155 1.32 -1.01 8.66
CA ALA A 155 0.18 -1.91 8.50
C ALA A 155 -0.15 -2.17 7.03
N ALA A 156 0.04 -1.19 6.14
CA ALA A 156 -0.13 -1.44 4.70
C ALA A 156 0.94 -2.40 4.15
N GLY A 157 2.17 -2.39 4.64
CA GLY A 157 3.20 -3.32 4.18
C GLY A 157 3.67 -3.05 2.76
N LEU A 158 4.08 -1.80 2.54
CA LEU A 158 4.40 -1.17 1.24
C LEU A 158 5.70 -1.70 0.56
N GLY A 159 6.14 -2.91 0.92
CA GLY A 159 7.43 -3.48 0.56
C GLY A 159 7.75 -4.77 1.33
N ALA A 160 8.68 -5.58 0.81
CA ALA A 160 9.12 -6.84 1.44
C ALA A 160 9.78 -6.62 2.81
N ASP A 161 10.64 -5.62 2.93
CA ASP A 161 11.29 -5.11 4.16
C ASP A 161 10.32 -4.78 5.30
N PHE A 162 9.05 -4.50 5.03
CA PHE A 162 8.05 -4.30 6.08
C PHE A 162 7.52 -5.61 6.66
N PHE A 163 7.93 -6.77 6.14
CA PHE A 163 7.66 -8.08 6.73
C PHE A 163 8.74 -8.45 7.74
N PRO A 164 8.38 -9.11 8.86
CA PRO A 164 9.36 -9.52 9.85
C PRO A 164 10.28 -10.60 9.27
N TRP A 165 11.59 -10.42 9.43
CA TRP A 165 12.60 -11.43 9.11
C TRP A 165 13.76 -11.37 10.11
N PRO A 166 14.31 -12.53 10.54
CA PRO A 166 13.80 -13.88 10.33
C PRO A 166 12.46 -14.11 11.06
N PRO A 167 11.69 -15.17 10.73
CA PRO A 167 10.46 -15.46 11.46
C PRO A 167 10.72 -15.70 12.94
N LYS A 168 9.86 -15.15 13.80
CA LYS A 168 10.07 -15.23 15.28
C LYS A 168 10.20 -16.65 15.81
N ASN A 169 9.56 -17.61 15.15
CA ASN A 169 9.58 -19.04 15.50
C ASN A 169 10.71 -19.82 14.82
N ASP A 170 11.50 -19.19 13.95
CA ASP A 170 12.59 -19.80 13.18
C ASP A 170 13.72 -18.76 12.94
N PRO A 171 14.49 -18.37 13.98
CA PRO A 171 15.51 -17.33 13.85
C PRO A 171 16.68 -17.69 12.93
N GLU A 172 16.93 -18.99 12.73
CA GLU A 172 18.01 -19.50 11.86
C GLU A 172 17.52 -19.80 10.43
N ARG A 173 16.32 -19.31 10.07
CA ARG A 173 15.72 -19.60 8.78
C ARG A 173 16.61 -19.15 7.63
N ALA A 174 16.99 -20.11 6.77
CA ALA A 174 17.77 -19.82 5.57
C ALA A 174 16.93 -19.00 4.57
N PRO A 175 17.46 -17.88 4.02
CA PRO A 175 16.75 -17.07 3.03
C PRO A 175 16.56 -17.80 1.69
N TYR A 176 17.39 -18.81 1.42
CA TYR A 176 17.30 -19.65 0.22
C TYR A 176 16.71 -21.01 0.55
N ARG A 177 15.54 -21.33 -0.04
CA ARG A 177 14.77 -22.58 0.19
C ARG A 177 14.93 -23.63 -0.91
N GLY A 178 15.88 -23.45 -1.85
CA GLY A 178 16.05 -24.35 -2.98
C GLY A 178 14.82 -24.37 -3.90
N LEU A 179 14.26 -25.56 -4.13
CA LEU A 179 13.08 -25.76 -4.99
C LEU A 179 11.74 -25.59 -4.25
N GLU A 180 11.77 -25.44 -2.92
CA GLU A 180 10.55 -25.22 -2.16
C GLU A 180 10.00 -23.82 -2.42
N PRO A 181 8.66 -23.68 -2.55
CA PRO A 181 8.06 -22.37 -2.66
C PRO A 181 8.25 -21.59 -1.37
N LEU A 182 8.55 -20.29 -1.50
CA LEU A 182 8.54 -19.35 -0.39
C LEU A 182 7.10 -19.17 0.10
N ASP A 183 6.91 -19.06 1.41
CA ASP A 183 5.61 -18.90 2.05
C ASP A 183 5.46 -17.51 2.70
N ALA A 184 4.36 -17.27 3.41
CA ALA A 184 4.07 -15.96 4.00
C ALA A 184 5.15 -15.48 4.99
N ALA A 185 5.81 -16.42 5.69
CA ALA A 185 6.94 -16.12 6.57
C ALA A 185 8.20 -15.64 5.84
N ASP A 186 8.28 -15.89 4.53
CA ASP A 186 9.40 -15.56 3.66
C ASP A 186 9.16 -14.26 2.85
N ALA A 187 8.05 -13.56 3.11
CA ALA A 187 7.67 -12.35 2.38
C ALA A 187 8.75 -11.26 2.38
N ALA A 188 9.55 -11.18 3.45
CA ALA A 188 10.64 -10.22 3.59
C ALA A 188 11.88 -10.52 2.75
N VAL A 189 12.04 -11.77 2.33
CA VAL A 189 13.14 -12.20 1.44
C VAL A 189 12.65 -12.50 0.02
N PHE A 190 11.40 -12.17 -0.30
CA PHE A 190 10.84 -12.29 -1.64
C PHE A 190 10.90 -10.94 -2.37
N PHE A 191 11.86 -10.79 -3.27
CA PHE A 191 12.16 -9.56 -4.01
C PHE A 191 12.19 -9.79 -5.53
N GLY A 192 12.18 -8.69 -6.30
CA GLY A 192 12.33 -8.71 -7.76
C GLY A 192 11.05 -9.01 -8.54
N ARG A 193 9.91 -9.03 -7.84
CA ARG A 193 8.55 -9.19 -8.41
C ARG A 193 7.60 -8.12 -7.90
N ASP A 194 8.14 -7.01 -7.41
CA ASP A 194 7.39 -5.96 -6.75
C ASP A 194 6.34 -5.36 -7.68
N VAL A 195 6.69 -5.11 -8.95
CA VAL A 195 5.74 -4.61 -9.97
C VAL A 195 4.58 -5.58 -10.17
N GLU A 196 4.85 -6.87 -10.39
CA GLU A 196 3.79 -7.86 -10.61
C GLU A 196 2.92 -8.05 -9.36
N ILE A 197 3.51 -7.99 -8.16
CA ILE A 197 2.78 -8.05 -6.89
C ILE A 197 1.80 -6.89 -6.82
N LEU A 198 2.25 -5.66 -7.09
CA LEU A 198 1.41 -4.47 -7.06
C LEU A 198 0.25 -4.55 -8.05
N GLN A 199 0.54 -4.90 -9.30
CA GLN A 199 -0.48 -5.09 -10.33
C GLN A 199 -1.50 -6.16 -9.94
N GLY A 200 -1.04 -7.26 -9.33
CA GLY A 200 -1.92 -8.31 -8.81
C GLY A 200 -2.81 -7.82 -7.67
N LEU A 201 -2.27 -7.05 -6.73
CA LEU A 201 -3.03 -6.47 -5.61
C LEU A 201 -4.07 -5.47 -6.08
N ASP A 202 -3.70 -4.54 -6.98
CA ASP A 202 -4.62 -3.55 -7.53
C ASP A 202 -5.76 -4.23 -8.30
N THR A 203 -5.44 -5.28 -9.07
CA THR A 203 -6.45 -6.09 -9.76
C THR A 203 -7.40 -6.75 -8.75
N LEU A 204 -6.88 -7.42 -7.73
CA LEU A 204 -7.69 -8.09 -6.71
C LEU A 204 -8.58 -7.12 -5.92
N ARG A 205 -8.08 -5.92 -5.60
CA ARG A 205 -8.86 -4.84 -4.98
C ARG A 205 -9.98 -4.38 -5.90
N GLY A 206 -9.69 -4.15 -7.18
CA GLY A 206 -10.71 -3.77 -8.18
C GLY A 206 -11.79 -4.84 -8.40
N MET A 207 -11.39 -6.12 -8.43
CA MET A 207 -12.33 -7.25 -8.49
C MET A 207 -13.29 -7.24 -7.29
N ARG A 208 -12.76 -7.03 -6.08
CA ARG A 208 -13.57 -6.94 -4.86
C ARG A 208 -14.48 -5.72 -4.87
N ALA A 209 -13.97 -4.54 -5.24
CA ALA A 209 -14.72 -3.29 -5.22
C ALA A 209 -15.89 -3.27 -6.22
N SER A 210 -15.68 -3.86 -7.41
CA SER A 210 -16.72 -3.94 -8.45
C SER A 210 -17.71 -5.09 -8.22
N GLY A 211 -17.30 -6.18 -7.56
CA GLY A 211 -18.11 -7.39 -7.40
C GLY A 211 -18.34 -8.19 -8.69
N SER A 212 -17.78 -7.75 -9.83
CA SER A 212 -18.07 -8.32 -11.16
C SER A 212 -17.16 -9.49 -11.55
N ALA A 213 -15.99 -9.61 -10.93
CA ALA A 213 -15.00 -10.64 -11.25
C ALA A 213 -14.62 -11.43 -9.99
N THR A 214 -14.65 -12.75 -10.10
CA THR A 214 -14.42 -13.67 -8.97
C THR A 214 -13.23 -14.61 -9.17
N LEU A 215 -12.56 -14.54 -10.34
CA LEU A 215 -11.43 -15.38 -10.68
C LEU A 215 -10.21 -14.54 -11.09
N PHE A 216 -9.11 -14.71 -10.37
CA PHE A 216 -7.80 -14.15 -10.70
C PHE A 216 -6.84 -15.28 -11.05
N VAL A 217 -6.14 -15.18 -12.18
CA VAL A 217 -5.29 -16.27 -12.70
C VAL A 217 -3.83 -15.82 -12.74
N ILE A 218 -2.95 -16.58 -12.10
CA ILE A 218 -1.50 -16.38 -12.14
C ILE A 218 -0.91 -17.31 -13.20
N LEU A 219 -0.40 -16.73 -14.29
CA LEU A 219 0.22 -17.47 -15.40
C LEU A 219 1.74 -17.32 -15.38
N GLY A 220 2.44 -18.36 -15.83
CA GLY A 220 3.90 -18.36 -15.92
C GLY A 220 4.47 -19.76 -16.12
N ALA A 221 5.68 -19.84 -16.67
CA ALA A 221 6.38 -21.10 -16.92
C ALA A 221 6.52 -21.96 -15.64
N SER A 222 6.66 -23.27 -15.80
CA SER A 222 6.98 -24.14 -14.66
C SER A 222 8.29 -23.69 -14.03
N GLY A 223 8.38 -23.71 -12.69
CA GLY A 223 9.56 -23.21 -11.96
C GLY A 223 9.72 -21.68 -11.91
N ALA A 224 8.90 -20.88 -12.60
CA ALA A 224 9.00 -19.41 -12.59
C ALA A 224 8.64 -18.74 -11.25
N GLY A 225 8.35 -19.53 -10.21
CA GLY A 225 8.03 -19.02 -8.87
C GLY A 225 6.56 -18.64 -8.63
N LYS A 226 5.60 -19.12 -9.45
CA LYS A 226 4.15 -18.80 -9.29
C LYS A 226 3.62 -19.04 -7.86
N SER A 227 4.01 -20.15 -7.26
CA SER A 227 3.62 -20.49 -5.89
C SER A 227 4.21 -19.52 -4.87
N SER A 228 5.48 -19.14 -5.01
CA SER A 228 6.12 -18.12 -4.18
C SER A 228 5.50 -16.74 -4.39
N PHE A 229 5.19 -16.38 -5.64
CA PHE A 229 4.50 -15.14 -5.98
C PHE A 229 3.14 -15.03 -5.30
N LEU A 230 2.35 -16.11 -5.32
CA LEU A 230 1.10 -16.15 -4.57
C LEU A 230 1.34 -16.08 -3.05
N ARG A 231 2.19 -16.96 -2.51
CA ARG A 231 2.28 -17.21 -1.06
C ARG A 231 3.15 -16.23 -0.28
N ALA A 232 4.27 -15.78 -0.85
CA ALA A 232 5.16 -14.79 -0.26
C ALA A 232 4.93 -13.38 -0.82
N GLY A 233 4.38 -13.26 -2.02
CA GLY A 233 4.05 -11.98 -2.66
C GLY A 233 2.66 -11.45 -2.29
N LEU A 234 1.62 -12.06 -2.83
CA LEU A 234 0.24 -11.55 -2.77
C LEU A 234 -0.45 -11.81 -1.42
N LEU A 235 -0.53 -13.07 -0.97
CA LEU A 235 -1.29 -13.45 0.23
C LEU A 235 -0.89 -12.68 1.49
N PRO A 236 0.41 -12.45 1.78
CA PRO A 236 0.81 -11.72 2.99
C PRO A 236 0.40 -10.25 2.97
N ARG A 237 0.38 -9.63 1.79
CA ARG A 237 -0.06 -8.23 1.60
C ARG A 237 -1.58 -8.09 1.64
N LEU A 238 -2.32 -9.08 1.14
CA LEU A 238 -3.77 -9.17 1.31
C LEU A 238 -4.16 -9.43 2.78
N ALA A 239 -3.40 -10.25 3.50
CA ALA A 239 -3.67 -10.55 4.91
C ALA A 239 -3.52 -9.33 5.83
N ARG A 240 -2.74 -8.34 5.41
CA ARG A 240 -2.64 -7.02 6.07
C ARG A 240 -3.82 -6.10 5.76
N ASP A 241 -4.55 -6.37 4.69
CA ASP A 241 -5.78 -5.66 4.32
C ASP A 241 -7.01 -6.36 4.94
N ASP A 242 -6.98 -6.59 6.25
CA ASP A 242 -7.96 -7.40 6.99
C ASP A 242 -9.39 -6.82 7.00
N ARG A 243 -9.53 -5.52 6.74
CA ARG A 243 -10.82 -4.85 6.54
C ARG A 243 -11.52 -5.33 5.27
N HIS A 244 -10.76 -5.68 4.25
CA HIS A 244 -11.30 -6.01 2.94
C HIS A 244 -11.15 -7.49 2.61
N PHE A 245 -10.04 -8.11 2.98
CA PHE A 245 -9.70 -9.47 2.59
C PHE A 245 -9.53 -10.38 3.80
N LEU A 246 -10.02 -11.60 3.64
CA LEU A 246 -9.69 -12.73 4.50
C LEU A 246 -9.05 -13.82 3.64
N PRO A 247 -7.71 -13.81 3.47
CA PRO A 247 -7.04 -14.83 2.67
C PRO A 247 -7.10 -16.18 3.40
N LEU A 248 -7.74 -17.16 2.77
CA LEU A 248 -7.70 -18.55 3.23
C LEU A 248 -6.33 -19.16 2.95
N ARG A 249 -6.01 -20.25 3.66
CA ARG A 249 -4.83 -21.07 3.35
C ARG A 249 -4.89 -21.59 1.91
N PRO A 250 -3.74 -21.72 1.22
CA PRO A 250 -3.72 -22.25 -0.14
C PRO A 250 -4.37 -23.63 -0.22
N ILE A 251 -5.42 -23.74 -1.05
CA ILE A 251 -6.08 -25.01 -1.34
C ILE A 251 -5.28 -25.71 -2.44
N ARG A 252 -4.94 -26.98 -2.22
CA ARG A 252 -4.36 -27.85 -3.24
C ARG A 252 -5.36 -28.96 -3.57
N PRO A 253 -5.89 -29.00 -4.80
CA PRO A 253 -6.89 -29.98 -5.19
C PRO A 253 -6.46 -31.43 -4.94
N GLU A 254 -5.21 -31.76 -5.30
CA GLU A 254 -4.65 -33.11 -5.21
C GLU A 254 -5.66 -34.18 -5.68
N ASN A 255 -5.87 -35.25 -4.90
CA ASN A 255 -6.85 -36.29 -5.21
C ASN A 255 -8.22 -36.06 -4.53
N ASN A 256 -8.33 -35.10 -3.60
CA ASN A 256 -9.57 -34.81 -2.86
C ASN A 256 -9.68 -33.29 -2.58
N PRO A 257 -10.20 -32.50 -3.53
CA PRO A 257 -10.16 -31.04 -3.45
C PRO A 257 -11.05 -30.45 -2.35
N LEU A 258 -12.08 -31.17 -1.92
CA LEU A 258 -13.02 -30.68 -0.91
C LEU A 258 -12.57 -31.06 0.50
N PHE A 259 -12.23 -32.34 0.72
CA PHE A 259 -12.03 -32.89 2.06
C PHE A 259 -10.62 -33.42 2.32
N GLY A 260 -9.72 -33.34 1.33
CA GLY A 260 -8.32 -33.68 1.49
C GLY A 260 -7.62 -32.80 2.53
N GLU A 261 -6.40 -33.20 2.93
CA GLU A 261 -5.60 -32.48 3.92
C GLU A 261 -5.38 -31.01 3.55
N HIS A 262 -5.24 -30.73 2.26
CA HIS A 262 -5.10 -29.39 1.69
C HIS A 262 -6.35 -28.92 0.93
N GLY A 263 -7.50 -29.55 1.17
CA GLY A 263 -8.77 -29.23 0.53
C GLY A 263 -9.49 -28.02 1.13
N LEU A 264 -10.58 -27.60 0.49
CA LEU A 264 -11.37 -26.43 0.87
C LEU A 264 -11.90 -26.51 2.32
N ALA A 265 -12.43 -27.66 2.75
CA ALA A 265 -12.99 -27.82 4.09
C ALA A 265 -11.92 -27.61 5.18
N ARG A 266 -10.69 -28.09 4.95
CA ARG A 266 -9.56 -27.89 5.87
C ARG A 266 -9.12 -26.44 5.91
N ALA A 267 -9.12 -25.74 4.78
CA ALA A 267 -8.80 -24.31 4.74
C ALA A 267 -9.82 -23.50 5.57
N ILE A 268 -11.12 -23.75 5.40
CA ILE A 268 -12.17 -23.03 6.15
C ILE A 268 -12.11 -23.39 7.64
N LEU A 269 -11.95 -24.67 7.99
CA LEU A 269 -11.84 -25.10 9.40
C LEU A 269 -10.63 -24.44 10.09
N GLY A 270 -9.50 -24.36 9.39
CA GLY A 270 -8.29 -23.70 9.89
C GLY A 270 -8.49 -22.21 10.16
N GLU A 271 -9.21 -21.50 9.29
CA GLU A 271 -9.50 -20.08 9.51
C GLU A 271 -10.58 -19.86 10.58
N ASN A 272 -11.60 -20.72 10.66
CA ASN A 272 -12.57 -20.67 11.76
C ASN A 272 -11.87 -20.77 13.12
N ALA A 273 -10.92 -21.71 13.27
CA ALA A 273 -10.12 -21.82 14.49
C ALA A 273 -9.28 -20.57 14.75
N ARG A 274 -8.65 -20.00 13.70
CA ARG A 274 -7.83 -18.78 13.81
C ARG A 274 -8.62 -17.56 14.30
N PHE A 275 -9.87 -17.42 13.87
CA PHE A 275 -10.74 -16.30 14.23
C PHE A 275 -11.74 -16.63 15.34
N ASN A 276 -11.60 -17.80 15.97
CA ASN A 276 -12.51 -18.31 17.00
C ASN A 276 -13.99 -18.28 16.56
N LEU A 277 -14.24 -18.58 15.29
CA LEU A 277 -15.58 -18.67 14.71
C LEU A 277 -16.14 -20.06 14.99
N GLN A 278 -17.36 -20.11 15.52
CA GLN A 278 -18.11 -21.35 15.70
C GLN A 278 -18.64 -21.79 14.33
N PRO A 279 -18.18 -22.91 13.75
CA PRO A 279 -18.74 -23.40 12.49
C PRO A 279 -20.20 -23.77 12.71
N LYS A 280 -21.11 -23.09 12.00
CA LYS A 280 -22.49 -23.57 11.81
C LYS A 280 -22.40 -24.72 10.82
N THR A 281 -22.11 -25.93 11.32
CA THR A 281 -22.20 -27.23 10.64
C THR A 281 -21.91 -27.21 9.12
N PHE A 282 -20.76 -27.75 8.70
CA PHE A 282 -20.66 -28.27 7.33
C PHE A 282 -21.68 -29.41 7.26
N GLY A 283 -22.79 -29.19 6.55
CA GLY A 283 -23.97 -30.06 6.57
C GLY A 283 -23.61 -31.55 6.50
N ASP A 284 -24.39 -32.33 7.26
CA ASP A 284 -24.33 -33.80 7.33
C ASP A 284 -24.34 -34.47 5.95
#